data_AF-A0AAE1CPK9-F1
#
_entry.id   AF-A0AAE1CPK9-F1
#
_cell.length_a   1.000
_cell.length_b   1.000
_cell.length_c   1.000
_cell.angle_alpha   90.00
_cell.angle_beta   90.00
_cell.angle_gamma   90.00
#
_symmetry.space_group_name_H-M   'P 1'
#
loop_
_entity.id
_entity.type
_entity.pdbx_description
1 polymer ?
#
loop_
_entity_poly.entity_id
_entity_poly.type
_entity_poly.pdbx_seq_one_letter_code
_entity_poly.pdbx_strand_id
1 'polypeptide(L)'
;MALFPIALVLATLLHNSSQQYDNVEIVSQELSYRNTNQMSQQISSFVTQEVTYKAYASYFGRADVSLPGIQHYLQSYASTARKQAIELTKLAIELGMHVRYSKIQLSQACAVVGKELRAGDITKPLAEQPGSARTKPLICQFLLLNRKDKPDKPDRSDKEKDKDKDKVKTRKIKPSKSRRGRSKRWAWSLPLFSSDQASPMNTIQREPLSEATRVNPLDSRTPVYTLGDRTAWQDGLFGLEDALAIEKKAQQELLTFLIETRRGSERDPRLYHALRFYLDQHVTSTYKVAELVKRLQRHQDLDTYELEEYLIDQELGDDDDDDD
;
A
#
# COMPACT_ATOMS: atom_id res chain seq x y z
N MET A 1 -11.38 62.61 -19.36
CA MET A 1 -12.12 61.32 -19.43
C MET A 1 -11.41 60.43 -20.43
N ALA A 2 -11.31 59.13 -20.16
CA ALA A 2 -10.65 58.05 -20.94
C ALA A 2 -9.23 57.63 -20.52
N LEU A 3 -9.15 56.85 -19.44
CA LEU A 3 -8.06 55.92 -19.04
C LEU A 3 -8.80 54.76 -18.36
N PHE A 4 -8.87 53.51 -18.83
CA PHE A 4 -7.82 52.51 -18.99
C PHE A 4 -8.39 51.27 -19.72
N PRO A 5 -7.63 50.59 -20.59
CA PRO A 5 -7.75 49.15 -20.76
C PRO A 5 -6.36 48.49 -20.75
N ILE A 6 -5.87 48.01 -19.60
CA ILE A 6 -4.58 47.28 -19.52
C ILE A 6 -4.67 45.97 -18.70
N ALA A 7 -5.83 45.63 -18.13
CA ALA A 7 -5.93 44.51 -17.19
C ALA A 7 -6.23 43.11 -17.80
N LEU A 8 -6.24 42.94 -19.13
CA LEU A 8 -6.70 41.68 -19.76
C LEU A 8 -5.62 40.82 -20.46
N VAL A 9 -4.33 41.11 -20.26
CA VAL A 9 -3.24 40.39 -20.99
C VAL A 9 -2.40 39.46 -20.08
N LEU A 10 -2.58 39.48 -18.76
CA LEU A 10 -1.73 38.75 -17.82
C LEU A 10 -2.27 37.37 -17.34
N ALA A 11 -3.28 36.81 -18.03
CA ALA A 11 -3.94 35.56 -17.63
C ALA A 11 -3.61 34.32 -18.50
N THR A 12 -2.77 34.44 -19.54
CA THR A 12 -2.51 33.33 -20.49
C THR A 12 -1.11 32.72 -20.42
N LEU A 13 -0.27 33.09 -19.44
CA LEU A 13 1.10 32.58 -19.31
C LEU A 13 1.34 31.69 -18.08
N LEU A 14 0.30 31.03 -17.57
CA LEU A 14 0.52 29.78 -16.83
C LEU A 14 0.59 28.65 -17.85
N HIS A 15 1.69 28.66 -18.61
CA HIS A 15 2.15 27.50 -19.36
C HIS A 15 2.29 26.36 -18.36
N ASN A 16 1.30 25.47 -18.41
CA ASN A 16 1.38 24.16 -17.81
C ASN A 16 2.61 23.52 -18.45
N SER A 17 3.72 23.44 -17.72
CA SER A 17 4.88 22.65 -18.10
C SER A 17 4.48 21.18 -17.99
N SER A 18 3.60 20.72 -18.89
CA SER A 18 3.52 19.31 -19.23
C SER A 18 4.90 18.97 -19.74
N GLN A 19 5.73 18.38 -18.88
CA GLN A 19 6.97 17.76 -19.29
C GLN A 19 6.61 16.87 -20.48
N GLN A 20 7.02 17.27 -21.67
CA GLN A 20 6.82 16.47 -22.87
C GLN A 20 7.84 15.34 -22.76
N TYR A 21 7.36 14.11 -22.77
CA TYR A 21 8.17 12.92 -22.54
C TYR A 21 8.68 12.47 -23.90
N ASP A 22 9.99 12.53 -24.10
CA ASP A 22 10.62 12.05 -25.32
C ASP A 22 10.72 10.52 -25.23
N ASN A 23 9.70 9.82 -25.74
CA ASN A 23 9.85 8.42 -26.11
C ASN A 23 10.92 8.33 -27.20
N VAL A 24 11.65 7.22 -27.23
CA VAL A 24 12.64 7.01 -28.29
C VAL A 24 11.88 6.66 -29.57
N GLU A 25 11.58 7.69 -30.37
CA GLU A 25 10.75 7.60 -31.59
C GLU A 25 11.26 6.54 -32.58
N ILE A 26 12.57 6.26 -32.56
CA ILE A 26 13.22 5.28 -33.42
C ILE A 26 12.73 3.84 -33.15
N VAL A 27 12.37 3.52 -31.90
CA VAL A 27 12.04 2.15 -31.47
C VAL A 27 10.56 2.02 -31.08
N SER A 28 9.89 3.12 -30.74
CA SER A 28 8.50 3.08 -30.31
C SER A 28 7.54 2.77 -31.47
N GLN A 29 6.85 1.64 -31.41
CA GLN A 29 5.76 1.30 -32.33
C GLN A 29 4.43 1.39 -31.58
N GLU A 30 3.57 2.34 -31.99
CA GLU A 30 2.18 2.48 -31.52
C GLU A 30 2.00 2.51 -29.99
N LEU A 31 2.95 3.13 -29.29
CA LEU A 31 2.98 3.07 -27.85
C LEU A 31 2.21 4.22 -27.21
N SER A 32 1.07 3.93 -26.58
CA SER A 32 0.31 4.96 -25.87
C SER A 32 1.08 5.48 -24.65
N TYR A 33 1.04 6.80 -24.47
CA TYR A 33 1.51 7.47 -23.25
C TYR A 33 0.86 6.89 -21.99
N ARG A 34 -0.39 6.45 -22.08
CA ARG A 34 -1.10 5.81 -20.97
C ARG A 34 -0.45 4.49 -20.55
N ASN A 35 -0.15 3.62 -21.51
CA ASN A 35 0.54 2.34 -21.26
C ASN A 35 1.92 2.58 -20.64
N THR A 36 2.63 3.63 -21.07
CA THR A 36 3.94 4.03 -20.51
C THR A 36 3.84 4.41 -19.03
N ASN A 37 2.83 5.20 -18.67
CA ASN A 37 2.61 5.61 -17.28
C ASN A 37 2.21 4.44 -16.41
N GLN A 38 1.31 3.57 -16.90
CA GLN A 38 0.91 2.37 -16.17
C GLN A 38 2.07 1.40 -15.99
N MET A 39 2.91 1.23 -17.01
CA MET A 39 4.13 0.44 -16.91
C MET A 39 5.04 0.97 -15.80
N SER A 40 5.31 2.28 -15.80
CA SER A 40 6.14 2.92 -14.76
C SER A 40 5.52 2.79 -13.36
N GLN A 41 4.19 2.88 -13.26
CA GLN A 41 3.46 2.66 -12.02
C GLN A 41 3.57 1.20 -11.55
N GLN A 42 3.45 0.23 -12.46
CA GLN A 42 3.56 -1.19 -12.14
C GLN A 42 4.97 -1.56 -11.69
N ILE A 43 6.00 -1.07 -12.38
CA ILE A 43 7.40 -1.23 -11.96
C ILE A 43 7.60 -0.63 -10.56
N SER A 44 7.10 0.59 -10.33
CA SER A 44 7.17 1.21 -8.99
C SER A 44 6.41 0.40 -7.93
N SER A 45 5.31 -0.26 -8.29
CA SER A 45 4.57 -1.15 -7.40
C SER A 45 5.42 -2.36 -7.00
N PHE A 46 6.02 -3.08 -7.95
CA PHE A 46 6.89 -4.22 -7.65
C PHE A 46 8.12 -3.85 -6.80
N VAL A 47 8.74 -2.71 -7.07
CA VAL A 47 9.86 -2.25 -6.22
C VAL A 47 9.36 -1.88 -4.81
N THR A 48 8.16 -1.33 -4.69
CA THR A 48 7.55 -1.08 -3.37
C THR A 48 7.26 -2.39 -2.63
N GLN A 49 6.80 -3.43 -3.34
CA GLN A 49 6.58 -4.76 -2.79
C GLN A 49 7.89 -5.37 -2.30
N GLU A 50 8.96 -5.35 -3.11
CA GLU A 50 10.30 -5.82 -2.71
C GLU A 50 10.74 -5.20 -1.38
N VAL A 51 10.69 -3.86 -1.28
CA VAL A 51 11.14 -3.16 -0.07
C VAL A 51 10.24 -3.51 1.12
N THR A 52 8.94 -3.68 0.90
CA THR A 52 7.99 -4.04 1.96
C THR A 52 8.24 -5.47 2.45
N TYR A 53 8.43 -6.43 1.56
CA TYR A 53 8.76 -7.81 1.91
C TYR A 53 10.10 -7.93 2.64
N LYS A 54 11.14 -7.22 2.20
CA LYS A 54 12.42 -7.17 2.94
C LYS A 54 12.26 -6.63 4.35
N ALA A 55 11.40 -5.64 4.55
CA ALA A 55 11.14 -5.08 5.86
C ALA A 55 10.38 -6.07 6.76
N TYR A 56 9.46 -6.88 6.22
CA TYR A 56 8.86 -7.99 6.98
C TYR A 56 9.85 -9.13 7.24
N ALA A 57 10.64 -9.55 6.24
CA ALA A 57 11.66 -10.58 6.43
C ALA A 57 12.65 -10.18 7.54
N SER A 58 13.12 -8.93 7.51
CA SER A 58 13.97 -8.38 8.58
C SER A 58 13.28 -8.34 9.95
N TYR A 59 11.96 -8.25 10.01
CA TYR A 59 11.23 -8.31 11.26
C TYR A 59 11.22 -9.72 11.85
N PHE A 60 10.85 -10.71 11.05
CA PHE A 60 10.77 -12.11 11.47
C PHE A 60 12.15 -12.71 11.80
N GLY A 61 13.22 -12.17 11.19
CA GLY A 61 14.60 -12.52 11.52
C GLY A 61 15.17 -11.91 12.79
N ARG A 62 14.38 -11.15 13.56
CA ARG A 62 14.83 -10.66 14.88
C ARG A 62 14.87 -11.80 15.89
N ALA A 63 15.85 -11.78 16.78
CA ALA A 63 16.01 -12.80 17.82
C ALA A 63 14.81 -12.91 18.79
N ASP A 64 14.00 -11.86 18.94
CA ASP A 64 12.80 -11.88 19.78
C ASP A 64 11.52 -12.32 19.06
N VAL A 65 11.56 -12.51 17.73
CA VAL A 65 10.45 -13.09 16.95
C VAL A 65 10.84 -14.51 16.54
N SER A 66 12.03 -14.67 15.96
CA SER A 66 12.68 -15.94 15.65
C SER A 66 11.82 -16.91 14.83
N LEU A 67 11.24 -16.41 13.74
CA LEU A 67 10.49 -17.20 12.75
C LEU A 67 11.28 -17.24 11.43
N PRO A 68 12.37 -18.04 11.35
CA PRO A 68 13.28 -18.07 10.20
C PRO A 68 12.63 -18.56 8.91
N GLY A 69 11.67 -19.49 8.95
CA GLY A 69 11.00 -19.96 7.74
C GLY A 69 10.08 -18.91 7.14
N ILE A 70 9.30 -18.19 7.96
CA ILE A 70 8.52 -17.03 7.50
C ILE A 70 9.44 -15.91 6.99
N GLN A 71 10.57 -15.67 7.67
CA GLN A 71 11.59 -14.74 7.17
C GLN A 71 12.06 -15.15 5.77
N HIS A 72 12.42 -16.41 5.59
CA HIS A 72 12.91 -16.94 4.31
C HIS A 72 11.84 -16.82 3.23
N TYR A 73 10.63 -17.26 3.52
CA TYR A 73 9.47 -17.15 2.65
C TYR A 73 9.23 -15.71 2.17
N LEU A 74 9.25 -14.72 3.06
CA LEU A 74 9.06 -13.32 2.65
C LEU A 74 10.27 -12.76 1.89
N GLN A 75 11.47 -13.27 2.16
CA GLN A 75 12.68 -12.92 1.40
C GLN A 75 12.63 -13.47 -0.04
N SER A 76 12.05 -14.64 -0.26
CA SER A 76 11.84 -15.20 -1.60
C SER A 76 10.80 -14.39 -2.39
N TYR A 77 9.73 -13.93 -1.75
CA TYR A 77 8.76 -12.98 -2.33
C TYR A 77 9.40 -11.64 -2.68
N ALA A 78 10.28 -11.10 -1.82
CA ALA A 78 11.04 -9.89 -2.13
C ALA A 78 11.91 -10.06 -3.38
N SER A 79 12.60 -11.20 -3.49
CA SER A 79 13.47 -11.53 -4.62
C SER A 79 12.67 -11.70 -5.91
N THR A 80 11.51 -12.34 -5.82
CA THR A 80 10.55 -12.48 -6.92
C THR A 80 10.04 -11.13 -7.41
N ALA A 81 9.58 -10.26 -6.51
CA ALA A 81 9.11 -8.91 -6.86
C ALA A 81 10.22 -8.08 -7.52
N ARG A 82 11.47 -8.20 -7.03
CA ARG A 82 12.64 -7.56 -7.65
C ARG A 82 12.87 -8.08 -9.07
N LYS A 83 12.82 -9.41 -9.27
CA LYS A 83 12.99 -10.04 -10.58
C LYS A 83 11.94 -9.53 -11.56
N GLN A 84 10.66 -9.52 -11.16
CA GLN A 84 9.57 -8.99 -11.96
C GLN A 84 9.76 -7.50 -12.30
N ALA A 85 10.20 -6.67 -11.35
CA ALA A 85 10.50 -5.26 -11.62
C ALA A 85 11.61 -5.09 -12.67
N ILE A 86 12.65 -5.91 -12.62
CA ILE A 86 13.77 -5.90 -13.57
C ILE A 86 13.30 -6.38 -14.95
N GLU A 87 12.58 -7.50 -15.03
CA GLU A 87 12.06 -8.05 -16.28
C GLU A 87 11.07 -7.08 -16.96
N LEU A 88 10.19 -6.46 -16.17
CA LEU A 88 9.25 -5.46 -16.68
C LEU A 88 9.96 -4.18 -17.14
N THR A 89 11.03 -3.77 -16.45
CA THR A 89 11.90 -2.67 -16.90
C THR A 89 12.58 -3.01 -18.23
N LYS A 90 13.11 -4.23 -18.38
CA LYS A 90 13.72 -4.68 -19.64
C LYS A 90 12.71 -4.65 -20.78
N LEU A 91 11.51 -5.19 -20.55
CA LEU A 91 10.42 -5.14 -21.52
C LEU A 91 10.06 -3.69 -21.91
N ALA A 92 10.00 -2.78 -20.93
CA ALA A 92 9.72 -1.37 -21.20
C ALA A 92 10.81 -0.75 -22.09
N ILE A 93 12.10 -1.04 -21.83
CA ILE A 93 13.22 -0.57 -22.66
C ILE A 93 13.14 -1.15 -24.08
N GLU A 94 12.83 -2.44 -24.23
CA GLU A 94 12.66 -3.09 -25.55
C GLU A 94 11.53 -2.48 -26.38
N LEU A 95 10.50 -1.98 -25.71
CA LEU A 95 9.37 -1.29 -26.35
C LEU A 95 9.66 0.20 -26.61
N GLY A 96 10.86 0.69 -26.26
CA GLY A 96 11.23 2.10 -26.40
C GLY A 96 10.58 3.04 -25.38
N MET A 97 10.04 2.49 -24.28
CA MET A 97 9.43 3.27 -23.19
C MET A 97 10.50 3.91 -22.31
N HIS A 98 10.22 5.13 -21.84
CA HIS A 98 11.03 5.76 -20.80
C HIS A 98 10.48 5.42 -19.40
N VAL A 99 11.19 4.56 -18.66
CA VAL A 99 10.78 4.16 -17.30
C VAL A 99 11.17 5.24 -16.29
N ARG A 100 10.20 5.64 -15.45
CA ARG A 100 10.46 6.55 -14.32
C ARG A 100 10.32 5.83 -13.00
N TYR A 101 11.38 5.87 -12.20
CA TYR A 101 11.35 5.39 -10.84
C TYR A 101 10.83 6.48 -9.90
N SER A 102 9.69 6.20 -9.27
CA SER A 102 9.19 7.05 -8.21
C SER A 102 10.01 6.85 -6.93
N LYS A 103 10.14 7.91 -6.12
CA LYS A 103 10.75 7.78 -4.79
C LYS A 103 9.87 6.87 -3.93
N ILE A 104 10.41 5.71 -3.56
CA ILE A 104 9.71 4.75 -2.70
C ILE A 104 9.56 5.36 -1.31
N GLN A 105 8.33 5.42 -0.83
CA GLN A 105 8.02 5.87 0.52
C GLN A 105 7.33 4.73 1.25
N LEU A 106 7.98 4.18 2.27
CA LEU A 106 7.40 3.15 3.14
C LEU A 106 6.05 3.59 3.75
N SER A 107 5.89 4.88 4.02
CA SER A 107 4.61 5.44 4.50
C SER A 107 3.45 5.26 3.51
N GLN A 108 3.73 5.24 2.20
CA GLN A 108 2.72 5.01 1.18
C GLN A 108 2.37 3.53 1.08
N ALA A 109 3.37 2.63 1.14
CA ALA A 109 3.17 1.19 1.21
C ALA A 109 2.26 0.83 2.41
N CYS A 110 2.53 1.45 3.55
CA CYS A 110 1.72 1.39 4.76
C CYS A 110 0.26 1.81 4.56
N ALA A 111 0.03 2.97 3.94
CA ALA A 111 -1.31 3.48 3.69
C ALA A 111 -2.09 2.56 2.75
N VAL A 112 -1.38 1.95 1.80
CA VAL A 112 -1.88 1.00 0.85
C VAL A 112 -2.34 -0.29 1.53
N VAL A 113 -1.46 -0.96 2.28
CA VAL A 113 -1.80 -2.21 2.98
C VAL A 113 -2.96 -1.96 3.96
N GLY A 114 -2.92 -0.85 4.70
CA GLY A 114 -3.99 -0.49 5.63
C GLY A 114 -5.33 -0.19 4.95
N LYS A 115 -5.35 0.18 3.67
CA LYS A 115 -6.59 0.34 2.90
C LYS A 115 -7.19 -1.03 2.57
N GLU A 116 -6.36 -1.97 2.13
CA GLU A 116 -6.80 -3.33 1.78
C GLU A 116 -7.27 -4.12 3.01
N LEU A 117 -6.58 -4.00 4.15
CA LEU A 117 -7.05 -4.61 5.41
C LEU A 117 -8.43 -4.08 5.83
N ARG A 118 -8.68 -2.78 5.66
CA ARG A 118 -9.98 -2.16 5.97
C ARG A 118 -11.10 -2.56 5.03
N ALA A 119 -10.78 -3.12 3.85
CA ALA A 119 -11.81 -3.66 2.97
C ALA A 119 -12.53 -4.85 3.62
N GLY A 120 -11.89 -5.52 4.60
CA GLY A 120 -12.51 -6.56 5.42
C GLY A 120 -12.44 -7.96 4.82
N ASP A 121 -11.92 -8.12 3.61
CA ASP A 121 -11.85 -9.40 2.90
C ASP A 121 -10.69 -10.31 3.35
N ILE A 122 -9.88 -9.87 4.31
CA ILE A 122 -8.65 -10.54 4.73
C ILE A 122 -8.71 -10.90 6.21
N THR A 123 -8.96 -9.89 7.05
CA THR A 123 -8.99 -10.04 8.50
C THR A 123 -10.38 -10.47 8.94
N LYS A 124 -10.50 -11.61 9.62
CA LYS A 124 -11.73 -11.95 10.32
C LYS A 124 -11.78 -11.17 11.64
N PRO A 125 -12.94 -10.64 12.05
CA PRO A 125 -13.09 -10.19 13.42
C PRO A 125 -12.95 -11.41 14.35
N LEU A 126 -12.19 -11.27 15.44
CA LEU A 126 -12.17 -12.28 16.50
C LEU A 126 -13.61 -12.50 17.00
N ALA A 127 -13.98 -13.76 17.24
CA ALA A 127 -15.35 -14.14 17.60
C ALA A 127 -15.87 -13.37 18.82
N GLU A 128 -14.98 -13.05 19.76
CA GLU A 128 -15.30 -12.36 21.01
C GLU A 128 -15.31 -10.83 20.89
N GLN A 129 -14.84 -10.27 19.77
CA GLN A 129 -14.74 -8.82 19.58
C GLN A 129 -15.25 -8.42 18.19
N PRO A 130 -16.56 -8.28 18.00
CA PRO A 130 -17.14 -7.77 16.76
C PRO A 130 -16.63 -6.33 16.51
N GLY A 131 -15.81 -6.17 15.47
CA GLY A 131 -15.13 -4.90 15.13
C GLY A 131 -13.63 -4.86 15.44
N SER A 132 -13.03 -5.94 15.95
CA SER A 132 -11.59 -6.06 16.19
C SER A 132 -10.73 -6.26 14.93
N ALA A 133 -11.36 -6.38 13.76
CA ALA A 133 -10.66 -6.58 12.49
C ALA A 133 -9.50 -5.58 12.36
N ARG A 134 -8.29 -6.10 12.21
CA ARG A 134 -7.06 -5.31 12.21
C ARG A 134 -7.08 -4.38 11.00
N THR A 135 -6.97 -3.07 11.25
CA THR A 135 -7.05 -2.03 10.19
C THR A 135 -5.73 -1.31 9.94
N LYS A 136 -4.68 -1.64 10.69
CA LYS A 136 -3.37 -0.99 10.66
C LYS A 136 -2.28 -2.04 10.46
N PRO A 137 -1.50 -1.95 9.37
CA PRO A 137 -0.35 -2.82 9.18
C PRO A 137 0.74 -2.49 10.18
N LEU A 138 1.31 -3.52 10.79
CA LEU A 138 2.24 -3.37 11.92
C LEU A 138 3.63 -2.93 11.45
N ILE A 139 4.00 -3.23 10.20
CA ILE A 139 5.26 -2.76 9.60
C ILE A 139 5.42 -1.23 9.63
N CYS A 140 4.31 -0.51 9.76
CA CYS A 140 4.31 0.95 9.80
C CYS A 140 4.81 1.52 11.12
N GLN A 141 4.92 0.69 12.14
CA GLN A 141 5.42 1.11 13.43
C GLN A 141 6.96 1.14 13.48
N PHE A 142 7.68 0.47 12.57
CA PHE A 142 9.15 0.65 12.43
C PHE A 142 9.51 2.11 12.13
N LEU A 143 8.67 2.81 11.37
CA LEU A 143 8.87 4.23 11.07
C LEU A 143 8.70 5.14 12.30
N LEU A 144 7.99 4.68 13.33
CA LEU A 144 7.71 5.47 14.53
C LEU A 144 8.83 5.38 15.57
N LEU A 145 9.59 4.28 15.59
CA LEU A 145 10.67 4.08 16.56
C LEU A 145 11.87 5.00 16.30
N ASN A 146 12.14 5.37 15.03
CA ASN A 146 13.24 6.26 14.66
C ASN A 146 12.95 7.76 14.87
N ARG A 147 11.81 8.14 15.47
CA ARG A 147 11.40 9.55 15.62
C ARG A 147 11.59 10.13 17.02
N LYS A 148 12.15 9.36 17.96
CA LYS A 148 12.48 9.84 19.31
C LYS A 148 13.93 10.25 19.49
N ASP A 149 14.70 10.37 18.41
CA ASP A 149 15.88 11.23 18.40
C ASP A 149 15.35 12.66 18.56
N LYS A 150 15.16 13.05 19.82
CA LYS A 150 15.05 14.46 20.19
C LYS A 150 16.22 15.11 19.47
N PRO A 151 16.00 16.18 18.69
CA PRO A 151 17.13 16.93 18.14
C PRO A 151 18.08 17.15 19.31
N ASP A 152 19.31 16.66 19.18
CA ASP A 152 20.32 16.79 20.23
C ASP A 152 20.21 18.23 20.70
N LYS A 153 19.88 18.40 21.99
CA LYS A 153 19.90 19.74 22.55
C LYS A 153 21.30 20.24 22.24
N PRO A 154 21.45 21.33 21.45
CA PRO A 154 22.77 21.80 21.11
C PRO A 154 23.54 21.94 22.41
N ASP A 155 24.68 21.24 22.47
CA ASP A 155 25.48 21.16 23.67
C ASP A 155 25.71 22.58 24.16
N ARG A 156 25.20 22.87 25.37
CA ARG A 156 25.13 24.23 25.92
C ARG A 156 26.50 24.71 26.42
N SER A 157 27.59 24.01 26.10
CA SER A 157 28.94 24.31 26.60
C SER A 157 29.62 25.50 25.91
N ASP A 158 29.24 25.90 24.69
CA ASP A 158 29.97 26.98 23.99
C ASP A 158 29.18 28.30 23.92
N LYS A 159 28.62 28.72 25.07
CA LYS A 159 28.24 30.13 25.28
C LYS A 159 29.41 30.89 25.88
N GLU A 160 30.45 31.12 25.08
CA GLU A 160 31.38 32.22 25.34
C GLU A 160 31.33 33.24 24.21
N LYS A 161 30.72 34.39 24.58
CA LYS A 161 30.99 35.75 24.11
C LYS A 161 31.27 35.93 22.61
N ASP A 162 30.24 36.35 21.88
CA ASP A 162 30.40 37.46 20.96
C ASP A 162 29.14 38.33 20.94
N LYS A 163 29.31 39.56 21.43
CA LYS A 163 28.36 40.66 21.31
C LYS A 163 28.68 41.39 20.01
N ASP A 164 27.66 42.04 19.46
CA ASP A 164 27.67 42.90 18.28
C ASP A 164 27.70 42.18 16.92
N LYS A 165 26.53 42.07 16.29
CA LYS A 165 26.18 42.94 15.14
C LYS A 165 24.75 42.75 14.64
N ASP A 166 24.14 43.91 14.39
CA ASP A 166 23.16 44.26 13.36
C ASP A 166 21.77 43.61 13.32
N LYS A 167 20.81 44.45 13.73
CA LYS A 167 19.36 44.30 13.58
C LYS A 167 18.95 44.39 12.10
N VAL A 168 18.75 43.25 11.43
CA VAL A 168 17.99 43.21 10.17
C VAL A 168 16.53 42.82 10.46
N LYS A 169 15.62 43.79 10.27
CA LYS A 169 14.16 43.63 10.39
C LYS A 169 13.62 42.77 9.24
N THR A 170 13.31 41.51 9.49
CA THR A 170 12.50 40.68 8.59
C THR A 170 11.00 40.91 8.86
N ARG A 171 10.28 41.31 7.81
CA ARG A 171 8.83 41.54 7.82
C ARG A 171 8.09 40.20 7.84
N LYS A 172 7.21 40.00 8.82
CA LYS A 172 6.27 38.87 8.91
C LYS A 172 5.20 38.97 7.80
N ILE A 173 5.22 38.03 6.86
CA ILE A 173 4.12 37.81 5.92
C ILE A 173 3.18 36.77 6.53
N LYS A 174 1.91 37.15 6.73
CA LYS A 174 0.85 36.27 7.25
C LYS A 174 0.36 35.33 6.13
N PRO A 175 0.13 34.03 6.39
CA PRO A 175 -0.53 33.17 5.43
C PRO A 175 -2.03 33.48 5.35
N SER A 176 -2.52 33.71 4.13
CA SER A 176 -3.95 33.88 3.85
C SER A 176 -4.64 32.51 3.80
N LYS A 177 -5.80 32.42 4.45
CA LYS A 177 -6.65 31.22 4.44
C LYS A 177 -7.37 31.15 3.10
N SER A 178 -7.06 30.16 2.27
CA SER A 178 -7.84 29.87 1.05
C SER A 178 -8.98 28.90 1.36
N ARG A 179 -10.17 29.26 0.87
CA ARG A 179 -11.43 28.52 0.94
C ARG A 179 -11.35 27.30 0.02
N ARG A 180 -11.55 26.09 0.56
CA ARG A 180 -11.80 24.88 -0.24
C ARG A 180 -13.22 24.91 -0.79
N GLY A 181 -13.34 25.00 -2.11
CA GLY A 181 -14.57 24.75 -2.85
C GLY A 181 -14.88 23.25 -2.87
N ARG A 182 -16.16 22.90 -2.68
CA ARG A 182 -16.71 21.55 -2.83
C ARG A 182 -16.60 21.11 -4.30
N SER A 183 -15.82 20.07 -4.57
CA SER A 183 -15.93 19.31 -5.82
C SER A 183 -16.91 18.15 -5.63
N LYS A 184 -17.83 18.03 -6.59
CA LYS A 184 -18.90 17.03 -6.63
C LYS A 184 -18.29 15.67 -6.98
N ARG A 185 -18.58 14.65 -6.16
CA ARG A 185 -18.25 13.25 -6.45
C ARG A 185 -19.21 12.75 -7.52
N TRP A 186 -18.66 12.24 -8.61
CA TRP A 186 -19.37 11.37 -9.53
C TRP A 186 -19.26 9.95 -8.96
N ALA A 187 -20.40 9.38 -8.57
CA ALA A 187 -20.52 7.98 -8.20
C ALA A 187 -20.68 7.18 -9.50
N TRP A 188 -19.75 6.26 -9.76
CA TRP A 188 -19.94 5.20 -10.75
C TRP A 188 -20.27 3.93 -9.97
N SER A 189 -21.53 3.54 -10.05
CA SER A 189 -22.04 2.26 -9.58
C SER A 189 -21.57 1.18 -10.56
N LEU A 190 -20.75 0.24 -10.11
CA LEU A 190 -20.53 -1.00 -10.84
C LEU A 190 -21.67 -1.98 -10.53
N PRO A 191 -22.13 -2.77 -11.51
CA PRO A 191 -23.22 -3.71 -11.31
C PRO A 191 -22.78 -4.86 -10.40
N LEU A 192 -23.60 -5.10 -9.38
CA LEU A 192 -23.56 -6.22 -8.46
C LEU A 192 -23.69 -7.53 -9.25
N PHE A 193 -22.77 -8.46 -9.01
CA PHE A 193 -22.86 -9.84 -9.45
C PHE A 193 -23.98 -10.51 -8.65
N SER A 194 -25.19 -10.59 -9.23
CA SER A 194 -26.35 -11.23 -8.63
C SER A 194 -26.23 -12.74 -8.83
N SER A 195 -26.04 -13.47 -7.73
CA SER A 195 -26.15 -14.92 -7.72
C SER A 195 -27.57 -15.27 -7.28
N ASP A 196 -28.34 -15.80 -8.22
CA ASP A 196 -29.69 -16.33 -7.97
C ASP A 196 -29.60 -17.56 -7.07
N GLN A 197 -30.21 -17.48 -5.89
CA GLN A 197 -30.75 -18.65 -5.22
C GLN A 197 -32.11 -18.31 -4.61
N ALA A 198 -33.13 -18.98 -5.13
CA ALA A 198 -34.52 -18.84 -4.76
C ALA A 198 -34.88 -19.75 -3.57
N SER A 199 -35.64 -19.16 -2.64
CA SER A 199 -36.69 -19.74 -1.78
C SER A 199 -36.29 -20.48 -0.48
N PRO A 200 -37.20 -20.59 0.53
CA PRO A 200 -38.49 -19.91 0.73
C PRO A 200 -38.66 -19.18 2.09
N MET A 201 -39.78 -18.45 2.14
CA MET A 201 -40.38 -17.71 3.24
C MET A 201 -40.29 -18.36 4.63
N ASN A 202 -39.95 -17.54 5.63
CA ASN A 202 -40.54 -17.68 6.96
C ASN A 202 -40.91 -16.31 7.53
N THR A 203 -42.19 -16.18 7.84
CA THR A 203 -42.84 -15.01 8.42
C THR A 203 -42.56 -15.00 9.92
N ILE A 204 -41.81 -14.00 10.41
CA ILE A 204 -41.66 -13.74 11.84
C ILE A 204 -42.07 -12.29 12.13
N GLN A 205 -42.93 -12.18 13.14
CA GLN A 205 -43.63 -11.00 13.61
C GLN A 205 -42.67 -9.89 14.07
N ARG A 206 -43.03 -8.64 13.75
CA ARG A 206 -42.40 -7.42 14.26
C ARG A 206 -42.98 -7.09 15.64
N GLU A 207 -42.12 -6.92 16.63
CA GLU A 207 -42.39 -6.16 17.85
C GLU A 207 -41.63 -4.81 17.85
N PRO A 208 -42.11 -3.80 18.59
CA PRO A 208 -41.74 -2.40 18.38
C PRO A 208 -40.45 -1.97 19.09
N LEU A 209 -39.76 -1.05 18.40
CA LEU A 209 -38.61 -0.27 18.78
C LEU A 209 -38.85 0.54 20.08
N SER A 210 -37.98 0.38 21.07
CA SER A 210 -37.74 1.37 22.12
C SER A 210 -36.23 1.56 22.38
N GLU A 211 -35.92 2.77 22.85
CA GLU A 211 -34.65 3.25 23.39
C GLU A 211 -33.46 3.52 22.45
N ALA A 212 -33.46 4.77 21.98
CA ALA A 212 -32.31 5.46 21.40
C ALA A 212 -31.14 5.55 22.39
N THR A 213 -30.20 4.61 22.27
CA THR A 213 -28.87 4.76 22.88
C THR A 213 -28.09 5.82 22.12
N ARG A 214 -27.82 6.95 22.79
CA ARG A 214 -26.93 8.03 22.33
C ARG A 214 -25.55 7.46 22.03
N VAL A 215 -25.21 7.33 20.75
CA VAL A 215 -23.84 7.08 20.29
C VAL A 215 -23.04 8.37 20.47
N ASN A 216 -22.10 8.37 21.41
CA ASN A 216 -21.17 9.48 21.60
C ASN A 216 -20.25 9.62 20.37
N PRO A 217 -19.94 10.86 19.95
CA PRO A 217 -19.08 11.09 18.79
C PRO A 217 -17.61 10.96 19.16
N LEU A 218 -16.89 10.18 18.34
CA LEU A 218 -15.50 10.41 17.97
C LEU A 218 -14.46 10.41 19.12
N ASP A 219 -14.24 9.27 19.78
CA ASP A 219 -13.01 9.10 20.55
C ASP A 219 -11.86 8.71 19.59
N SER A 220 -11.12 9.73 19.16
CA SER A 220 -9.91 9.61 18.31
C SER A 220 -8.68 9.07 19.07
N ARG A 221 -8.89 8.29 20.13
CA ARG A 221 -7.82 7.58 20.83
C ARG A 221 -7.31 6.46 19.94
N THR A 222 -6.26 6.76 19.17
CA THR A 222 -5.36 5.71 18.71
C THR A 222 -4.94 4.89 19.93
N PRO A 223 -5.13 3.56 19.94
CA PRO A 223 -4.68 2.73 21.06
C PRO A 223 -3.22 3.05 21.34
N VAL A 224 -2.94 3.45 22.59
CA VAL A 224 -1.59 3.70 23.06
C VAL A 224 -1.00 2.32 23.30
N TYR A 225 -0.36 1.75 22.29
CA TYR A 225 0.43 0.53 22.45
C TYR A 225 1.60 0.84 23.39
N THR A 226 1.57 0.27 24.58
CA THR A 226 2.70 0.38 25.49
C THR A 226 3.79 -0.58 25.02
N LEU A 227 5.06 -0.23 25.20
CA LEU A 227 6.20 -1.07 24.78
C LEU A 227 6.23 -2.45 25.48
N GLY A 228 5.33 -2.68 26.46
CA GLY A 228 5.10 -3.96 27.13
C GLY A 228 4.12 -4.90 26.40
N ASP A 229 3.30 -4.40 25.48
CA ASP A 229 2.41 -5.23 24.63
C ASP A 229 3.17 -5.78 23.40
N ARG A 230 4.43 -6.18 23.59
CA ARG A 230 5.27 -6.78 22.53
C ARG A 230 4.75 -8.13 22.05
N THR A 231 3.93 -8.80 22.87
CA THR A 231 3.22 -10.04 22.51
C THR A 231 2.27 -9.83 21.33
N ALA A 232 1.71 -8.64 21.13
CA ALA A 232 0.75 -8.38 20.05
C ALA A 232 1.38 -8.29 18.64
N TRP A 233 2.70 -8.42 18.52
CA TRP A 233 3.42 -8.23 17.25
C TRP A 233 4.04 -9.52 16.72
N GLN A 234 4.22 -10.54 17.57
CA GLN A 234 5.00 -11.74 17.22
C GLN A 234 4.27 -12.68 16.26
N ASP A 235 2.97 -12.46 16.05
CA ASP A 235 2.12 -13.33 15.26
C ASP A 235 2.49 -13.29 13.77
N GLY A 236 3.03 -14.40 13.27
CA GLY A 236 3.21 -14.72 11.86
C GLY A 236 1.93 -14.53 11.05
N LEU A 237 0.76 -14.75 11.66
CA LEU A 237 -0.54 -14.48 11.04
C LEU A 237 -0.65 -13.03 10.54
N PHE A 238 -0.24 -12.03 11.32
CA PHE A 238 -0.35 -10.64 10.88
C PHE A 238 0.60 -10.31 9.73
N GLY A 239 1.81 -10.88 9.72
CA GLY A 239 2.74 -10.75 8.61
C GLY A 239 2.18 -11.34 7.33
N LEU A 240 1.58 -12.53 7.41
CA LEU A 240 0.99 -13.23 6.26
C LEU A 240 -0.30 -12.57 5.76
N GLU A 241 -1.13 -12.01 6.65
CA GLU A 241 -2.29 -11.19 6.25
C GLU A 241 -1.86 -9.92 5.51
N ASP A 242 -0.79 -9.26 5.98
CA ASP A 242 -0.25 -8.09 5.31
C ASP A 242 0.37 -8.46 3.96
N ALA A 243 1.06 -9.60 3.87
CA ALA A 243 1.52 -10.17 2.60
C ALA A 243 0.37 -10.45 1.64
N LEU A 244 -0.75 -11.03 2.13
CA LEU A 244 -1.93 -11.29 1.31
C LEU A 244 -2.56 -10.00 0.78
N ALA A 245 -2.58 -8.94 1.58
CA ALA A 245 -3.06 -7.62 1.17
C ALA A 245 -2.18 -7.00 0.08
N ILE A 246 -0.85 -7.18 0.18
CA ILE A 246 0.11 -6.72 -0.83
C ILE A 246 -0.13 -7.46 -2.16
N GLU A 247 -0.23 -8.78 -2.13
CA GLU A 247 -0.47 -9.62 -3.31
C GLU A 247 -1.80 -9.32 -4.00
N LYS A 248 -2.90 -9.26 -3.24
CA LYS A 248 -4.23 -8.90 -3.78
C LYS A 248 -4.21 -7.56 -4.48
N LYS A 249 -3.52 -6.57 -3.90
CA LYS A 249 -3.40 -5.26 -4.53
C LYS A 249 -2.59 -5.33 -5.82
N ALA A 250 -1.44 -6.00 -5.80
CA ALA A 250 -0.60 -6.16 -6.99
C ALA A 250 -1.39 -6.79 -8.15
N GLN A 251 -2.16 -7.84 -7.83
CA GLN A 251 -3.07 -8.49 -8.76
C GLN A 251 -4.13 -7.51 -9.31
N GLN A 252 -4.74 -6.68 -8.47
CA GLN A 252 -5.74 -5.70 -8.91
C GLN A 252 -5.14 -4.61 -9.81
N GLU A 253 -3.93 -4.13 -9.53
CA GLU A 253 -3.20 -3.18 -10.37
C GLU A 253 -2.88 -3.79 -11.74
N LEU A 254 -2.41 -5.04 -11.78
CA LEU A 254 -2.17 -5.80 -13.01
C LEU A 254 -3.45 -6.02 -13.83
N LEU A 255 -4.55 -6.42 -13.18
CA LEU A 255 -5.84 -6.59 -13.86
C LEU A 255 -6.32 -5.28 -14.50
N THR A 256 -6.16 -4.16 -13.78
CA THR A 256 -6.51 -2.84 -14.30
C THR A 256 -5.66 -2.51 -15.53
N PHE A 257 -4.35 -2.77 -15.47
CA PHE A 257 -3.45 -2.57 -16.62
C PHE A 257 -3.80 -3.49 -17.82
N LEU A 258 -4.10 -4.76 -17.56
CA LEU A 258 -4.49 -5.73 -18.59
C LEU A 258 -5.79 -5.36 -19.30
N ILE A 259 -6.76 -4.80 -18.58
CA ILE A 259 -8.02 -4.35 -19.17
C ILE A 259 -7.77 -3.18 -20.15
N GLU A 260 -6.85 -2.28 -19.80
CA GLU A 260 -6.50 -1.13 -20.63
C GLU A 260 -5.75 -1.55 -21.88
N THR A 261 -4.79 -2.46 -21.77
CA THR A 261 -4.04 -3.01 -22.93
C THR A 261 -4.90 -3.85 -23.88
N ARG A 262 -6.08 -4.31 -23.45
CA ARG A 262 -7.01 -5.09 -24.27
C ARG A 262 -8.01 -4.23 -25.07
N ARG A 263 -8.32 -3.01 -24.61
CA ARG A 263 -9.46 -2.22 -25.11
C ARG A 263 -9.04 -0.94 -25.84
N GLY A 264 -9.82 -0.56 -26.86
CA GLY A 264 -9.71 0.75 -27.50
C GLY A 264 -8.56 0.88 -28.49
N SER A 265 -8.16 2.13 -28.76
CA SER A 265 -7.04 2.49 -29.64
C SER A 265 -5.67 2.25 -29.02
N GLU A 266 -5.61 1.80 -27.77
CA GLU A 266 -4.38 1.57 -27.00
C GLU A 266 -4.05 0.08 -26.87
N ARG A 267 -4.64 -0.74 -27.76
CA ARG A 267 -4.51 -2.20 -27.76
C ARG A 267 -3.07 -2.61 -28.10
N ASP A 268 -2.39 -3.26 -27.16
CA ASP A 268 -1.04 -3.80 -27.36
C ASP A 268 -1.05 -5.31 -27.02
N PRO A 269 -1.13 -6.19 -28.04
CA PRO A 269 -1.14 -7.64 -27.83
C PRO A 269 0.14 -8.19 -27.18
N ARG A 270 1.30 -7.59 -27.46
CA ARG A 270 2.60 -8.05 -26.94
C ARG A 270 2.67 -7.74 -25.45
N LEU A 271 2.34 -6.51 -25.07
CA LEU A 271 2.29 -6.10 -23.67
C LEU A 271 1.22 -6.89 -22.89
N TYR A 272 0.04 -7.08 -23.49
CA TYR A 272 -1.03 -7.90 -22.88
C TYR A 272 -0.54 -9.32 -22.57
N HIS A 273 0.13 -9.98 -23.51
CA HIS A 273 0.64 -11.34 -23.31
C HIS A 273 1.69 -11.40 -22.20
N ALA A 274 2.63 -10.44 -22.18
CA ALA A 274 3.65 -10.36 -21.13
C ALA A 274 3.04 -10.11 -19.74
N LEU A 275 2.09 -9.17 -19.63
CA LEU A 275 1.41 -8.87 -18.36
C LEU A 275 0.59 -10.04 -17.82
N ARG A 276 0.06 -10.90 -18.71
CA ARG A 276 -0.70 -12.07 -18.31
C ARG A 276 0.15 -13.10 -17.55
N PHE A 277 1.40 -13.27 -17.95
CA PHE A 277 2.34 -14.15 -17.25
C PHE A 277 2.53 -13.73 -15.78
N TYR A 278 2.75 -12.43 -15.53
CA TYR A 278 2.88 -11.91 -14.16
C TYR A 278 1.58 -12.05 -13.37
N LEU A 279 0.43 -11.83 -14.01
CA LEU A 279 -0.86 -12.01 -13.35
C LEU A 279 -1.04 -13.46 -12.86
N ASP A 280 -0.73 -14.44 -13.70
CA ASP A 280 -0.87 -15.86 -13.35
C ASP A 280 0.03 -16.20 -12.14
N GLN A 281 1.27 -15.68 -12.11
CA GLN A 281 2.18 -15.83 -10.97
C GLN A 281 1.62 -15.22 -9.68
N HIS A 282 1.02 -14.03 -9.74
CA HIS A 282 0.40 -13.40 -8.58
C HIS A 282 -0.85 -14.15 -8.10
N VAL A 283 -1.63 -14.76 -9.00
CA VAL A 283 -2.78 -15.58 -8.61
C VAL A 283 -2.32 -16.80 -7.81
N THR A 284 -1.28 -17.50 -8.28
CA THR A 284 -0.68 -18.63 -7.53
C THR A 284 -0.11 -18.17 -6.20
N SER A 285 0.62 -17.06 -6.17
CA SER A 285 1.23 -16.52 -4.95
C SER A 285 0.16 -16.09 -3.93
N THR A 286 -0.91 -15.44 -4.38
CA THR A 286 -2.07 -15.06 -3.56
C THR A 286 -2.74 -16.29 -2.96
N TYR A 287 -2.90 -17.35 -3.74
CA TYR A 287 -3.49 -18.61 -3.26
C TYR A 287 -2.66 -19.24 -2.14
N LYS A 288 -1.34 -19.36 -2.34
CA LYS A 288 -0.41 -19.90 -1.33
C LYS A 288 -0.48 -19.12 -0.02
N VAL A 289 -0.37 -17.80 -0.06
CA VAL A 289 -0.44 -16.96 1.14
C VAL A 289 -1.83 -17.06 1.79
N ALA A 290 -2.91 -17.08 1.00
CA ALA A 290 -4.27 -17.21 1.54
C ALA A 290 -4.51 -18.56 2.24
N GLU A 291 -3.85 -19.63 1.80
CA GLU A 291 -3.91 -20.93 2.46
C GLU A 291 -3.24 -20.89 3.83
N LEU A 292 -2.02 -20.34 3.91
CA LEU A 292 -1.29 -20.15 5.17
C LEU A 292 -2.09 -19.29 6.17
N VAL A 293 -2.64 -18.16 5.69
CA VAL A 293 -3.50 -17.29 6.52
C VAL A 293 -4.72 -18.05 7.02
N LYS A 294 -5.41 -18.81 6.15
CA LYS A 294 -6.57 -19.60 6.56
C LYS A 294 -6.21 -20.70 7.56
N ARG A 295 -5.02 -21.27 7.47
CA ARG A 295 -4.54 -22.31 8.38
C ARG A 295 -4.32 -21.70 9.76
N LEU A 296 -3.52 -20.64 9.88
CA LEU A 296 -3.32 -19.92 11.15
C LEU A 296 -4.61 -19.36 11.75
N GLN A 297 -5.51 -18.81 10.93
CA GLN A 297 -6.81 -18.31 11.40
C GLN A 297 -7.70 -19.40 12.02
N ARG A 298 -7.53 -20.69 11.69
CA ARG A 298 -8.30 -21.77 12.35
C ARG A 298 -7.83 -22.03 13.77
N HIS A 299 -6.59 -21.71 14.08
CA HIS A 299 -5.97 -21.96 15.39
C HIS A 299 -5.90 -20.70 16.26
N GLN A 300 -6.33 -19.54 15.75
CA GLN A 300 -6.23 -18.26 16.45
C GLN A 300 -6.92 -18.23 17.82
N ASP A 301 -8.05 -18.94 17.98
CA ASP A 301 -8.81 -18.99 19.24
C ASP A 301 -8.42 -20.20 20.12
N LEU A 302 -7.38 -20.95 19.76
CA LEU A 302 -6.97 -22.17 20.45
C LEU A 302 -5.58 -21.97 21.10
N ASP A 303 -5.34 -22.65 22.21
CA ASP A 303 -4.01 -22.78 22.86
C ASP A 303 -2.96 -23.53 22.00
N THR A 304 -3.27 -23.75 20.72
CA THR A 304 -2.42 -24.43 19.74
C THR A 304 -1.86 -23.48 18.68
N TYR A 305 -2.18 -22.18 18.74
CA TYR A 305 -1.72 -21.20 17.77
C TYR A 305 -0.20 -21.19 17.66
N GLU A 306 0.52 -21.12 18.80
CA GLU A 306 1.97 -21.02 18.83
C GLU A 306 2.64 -22.28 18.27
N LEU A 307 2.05 -23.46 18.54
CA LEU A 307 2.53 -24.72 17.97
C LEU A 307 2.30 -24.76 16.46
N GLU A 308 1.13 -24.33 16.00
CA GLU A 308 0.80 -24.31 14.57
C GLU A 308 1.67 -23.32 13.80
N GLU A 309 1.93 -22.15 14.38
CA GLU A 309 2.86 -21.16 13.84
C GLU A 309 4.27 -21.71 13.72
N TYR A 310 4.77 -22.40 14.75
CA TYR A 310 6.07 -23.07 14.70
C TYR A 310 6.14 -24.14 13.61
N LEU A 311 5.09 -24.97 13.47
CA LEU A 311 5.04 -26.01 12.44
C LEU A 311 5.02 -25.42 11.01
N ILE A 312 4.28 -24.34 10.80
CA ILE A 312 4.27 -23.62 9.52
C ILE A 312 5.63 -22.97 9.26
N ASP A 313 6.25 -22.37 10.26
CA ASP A 313 7.59 -21.80 10.12
C ASP A 313 8.61 -22.87 9.71
N GLN A 314 8.56 -24.06 10.32
CA GLN A 314 9.41 -25.17 9.93
C GLN A 314 9.16 -25.61 8.48
N GLU A 315 7.89 -25.79 8.08
CA GLU A 315 7.51 -26.15 6.71
C GLU A 315 8.04 -25.15 5.67
N LEU A 316 7.96 -23.85 5.95
CA LEU A 316 8.44 -22.80 5.07
C LEU A 316 9.98 -22.68 5.02
N GLY A 317 10.68 -23.25 6.00
CA GLY A 317 12.13 -23.32 6.05
C GLY A 317 12.73 -24.51 5.31
N ASP A 318 11.95 -25.58 5.12
CA ASP A 318 12.40 -26.83 4.50
C ASP A 318 12.25 -26.82 2.95
N ASP A 319 11.57 -25.83 2.38
CA ASP A 319 11.27 -25.71 0.92
C ASP A 319 12.50 -25.38 0.03
N ASP A 320 13.71 -25.25 0.58
CA ASP A 320 14.86 -24.60 -0.08
C ASP A 320 15.85 -25.53 -0.81
N ASP A 321 15.66 -26.86 -0.76
CA ASP A 321 16.68 -27.80 -1.26
C ASP A 321 16.53 -28.18 -2.77
N ASP A 322 15.50 -27.72 -3.48
CA ASP A 322 15.13 -28.29 -4.79
C ASP A 322 15.28 -27.38 -6.04
N ASP A 323 15.67 -26.09 -5.92
CA ASP A 323 15.57 -25.12 -7.04
C ASP A 323 16.90 -24.48 -7.54
N ASP A 324 18.07 -25.10 -7.29
CA ASP A 324 19.38 -24.66 -7.83
C ASP A 324 19.66 -25.09 -9.29
#